data_AF-W8Y7X9-F1
#
_entry.id   AF-W8Y7X9-F1
#
_cell.length_a   1.000
_cell.length_b   1.000
_cell.length_c   1.000
_cell.angle_alpha   90.00
_cell.angle_beta   90.00
_cell.angle_gamma   90.00
#
_symmetry.space_group_name_H-M   'P 1'
#
loop_
_entity.id
_entity.type
_entity.pdbx_description
1 polymer ?
#
loop_
_entity_poly.entity_id
_entity_poly.type
_entity_poly.pdbx_seq_one_letter_code
_entity_poly.pdbx_strand_id
1 'polypeptide(L)'
;MRVRKNKSIVISGILACCSFMIAPPCSATELPIRGNIIDSSNQVVDALQSQTNNATSYQYTGSDHLDITQIFYEDNYVYLRLAPKGTMNAPGPLFLPKKMRDLFMKNPNDLKGWSIHKCTRNTNYPHVQKLRFDFYDKNQQKQGTA
;
A
#
# COMPACT_ATOMS: atom_id res chain seq x y z
N MET A 1 -10.49 55.23 -26.74
CA MET A 1 -10.09 53.88 -26.29
C MET A 1 -9.88 53.95 -24.77
N ARG A 2 -10.73 53.29 -23.97
CA ARG A 2 -10.78 53.43 -22.49
C ARG A 2 -9.90 52.38 -21.81
N VAL A 3 -8.93 52.83 -21.01
CA VAL A 3 -8.06 52.00 -20.17
C VAL A 3 -8.84 51.51 -18.95
N ARG A 4 -9.03 50.19 -18.82
CA ARG A 4 -9.58 49.57 -17.60
C ARG A 4 -8.44 48.98 -16.77
N LYS A 5 -8.31 49.52 -15.54
CA LYS A 5 -7.44 49.01 -14.47
C LYS A 5 -8.04 47.72 -13.90
N ASN A 6 -7.28 46.62 -13.92
CA ASN A 6 -7.63 45.42 -13.17
C ASN A 6 -6.76 45.31 -11.92
N LYS A 7 -7.44 45.18 -10.78
CA LYS A 7 -6.91 45.17 -9.42
C LYS A 7 -6.09 43.89 -9.15
N SER A 8 -4.97 44.07 -8.45
CA SER A 8 -4.20 43.01 -7.80
C SER A 8 -5.02 42.40 -6.64
N ILE A 9 -5.08 41.07 -6.56
CA ILE A 9 -5.65 40.35 -5.42
C ILE A 9 -4.49 39.71 -4.65
N VAL A 10 -4.28 40.23 -3.44
CA VAL A 10 -3.40 39.70 -2.41
C VAL A 10 -4.16 38.60 -1.67
N ILE A 11 -3.63 37.38 -1.66
CA ILE A 11 -4.14 36.30 -0.78
C ILE A 11 -3.28 36.31 0.48
N SER A 12 -3.82 36.94 1.53
CA SER A 12 -3.26 36.90 2.88
C SER A 12 -3.72 35.62 3.57
N GLY A 13 -2.75 34.85 4.10
CA GLY A 13 -3.03 33.64 4.87
C GLY A 13 -3.74 33.93 6.18
N ILE A 14 -4.53 32.95 6.63
CA ILE A 14 -4.95 32.85 8.03
C ILE A 14 -4.85 31.38 8.44
N LEU A 15 -3.83 31.12 9.25
CA LEU A 15 -3.62 29.94 10.08
C LEU A 15 -4.63 30.02 11.23
N ALA A 16 -5.58 29.08 11.30
CA ALA A 16 -6.54 29.02 12.40
C ALA A 16 -6.21 27.82 13.31
N CYS A 17 -5.87 28.17 14.55
CA CYS A 17 -5.50 27.30 15.64
C CYS A 17 -6.69 26.51 16.23
N CYS A 18 -6.33 25.34 16.77
CA CYS A 18 -6.98 24.48 17.76
C CYS A 18 -8.31 24.91 18.41
N SER A 19 -9.23 23.95 18.53
CA SER A 19 -10.04 23.73 19.75
C SER A 19 -10.51 22.27 19.82
N PHE A 20 -9.87 21.45 20.66
CA PHE A 20 -10.43 20.22 21.20
C PHE A 20 -10.72 20.45 22.69
N MET A 21 -11.98 20.27 23.07
CA MET A 21 -12.56 20.30 24.41
C MET A 21 -13.86 19.46 24.24
N ILE A 22 -14.29 18.46 25.01
CA ILE A 22 -14.13 18.03 26.41
C ILE A 22 -14.48 16.51 26.51
N ALA A 23 -13.99 15.84 27.56
CA ALA A 23 -14.18 14.43 27.93
C ALA A 23 -15.48 14.16 28.78
N PRO A 24 -15.56 13.12 29.67
CA PRO A 24 -16.34 11.88 29.58
C PRO A 24 -17.52 11.82 30.59
N PRO A 25 -18.25 10.68 30.80
CA PRO A 25 -17.77 9.68 31.78
C PRO A 25 -18.17 8.21 31.54
N CYS A 26 -17.47 7.37 32.31
CA CYS A 26 -17.71 5.97 32.62
C CYS A 26 -19.09 5.72 33.27
N SER A 27 -19.67 4.54 33.06
CA SER A 27 -20.55 3.86 34.04
C SER A 27 -20.40 2.35 33.90
N ALA A 28 -20.30 1.67 35.04
CA ALA A 28 -20.12 0.23 35.18
C ALA A 28 -21.37 -0.42 35.80
N THR A 29 -21.55 -1.71 35.45
CA THR A 29 -22.26 -2.77 36.19
C THR A 29 -23.79 -2.83 36.13
N GLU A 30 -24.33 -3.92 35.59
CA GLU A 30 -25.36 -4.74 36.25
C GLU A 30 -25.43 -6.14 35.61
N LEU A 31 -25.40 -7.18 36.45
CA LEU A 31 -25.74 -8.58 36.13
C LEU A 31 -27.25 -8.77 36.38
N PRO A 32 -27.89 -9.70 35.64
CA PRO A 32 -28.76 -10.64 36.34
C PRO A 32 -28.60 -12.11 35.89
N ILE A 33 -28.33 -12.94 36.90
CA ILE A 33 -28.97 -14.23 37.26
C ILE A 33 -29.68 -15.05 36.14
N ARG A 34 -29.05 -16.19 35.81
CA ARG A 34 -29.56 -17.58 35.62
C ARG A 34 -30.96 -17.80 34.99
N GLY A 35 -30.97 -18.51 33.84
CA GLY A 35 -32.11 -19.30 33.37
C GLY A 35 -31.79 -20.10 32.09
N ASN A 36 -31.73 -21.44 32.17
CA ASN A 36 -31.63 -22.36 31.03
C ASN A 36 -32.90 -22.30 30.17
N ILE A 37 -32.78 -22.17 28.84
CA ILE A 37 -33.70 -22.79 27.86
C ILE A 37 -32.90 -23.13 26.59
N ILE A 38 -32.91 -24.42 26.23
CA ILE A 38 -32.55 -24.93 24.91
C ILE A 38 -33.70 -24.57 23.98
N ASP A 39 -33.45 -23.85 22.89
CA ASP A 39 -34.36 -23.91 21.75
C ASP A 39 -33.59 -24.01 20.43
N SER A 40 -33.91 -25.09 19.73
CA SER A 40 -33.34 -25.53 18.48
C SER A 40 -34.06 -24.78 17.36
N SER A 41 -33.44 -23.74 16.82
CA SER A 41 -33.93 -23.13 15.58
C SER A 41 -32.97 -23.43 14.43
N ASN A 42 -33.35 -24.44 13.66
CA ASN A 42 -32.84 -24.67 12.31
C ASN A 42 -33.10 -23.41 11.47
N GLN A 43 -32.10 -22.55 11.36
CA GLN A 43 -32.00 -21.66 10.20
C GLN A 43 -30.89 -22.23 9.31
N VAL A 44 -31.35 -23.09 8.41
CA VAL A 44 -30.75 -23.28 7.09
C VAL A 44 -30.80 -21.90 6.42
N VAL A 45 -29.79 -21.08 6.72
CA VAL A 45 -29.46 -19.95 5.86
C VAL A 45 -28.77 -20.62 4.68
N ASP A 46 -29.55 -20.83 3.62
CA ASP A 46 -29.07 -20.89 2.25
C ASP A 46 -28.36 -19.57 1.93
N ALA A 47 -27.19 -19.38 2.55
CA ALA A 47 -26.18 -18.46 2.06
C ALA A 47 -25.54 -19.19 0.89
N LEU A 48 -26.24 -19.05 -0.25
CA LEU A 48 -25.71 -19.09 -1.59
C LEU A 48 -24.18 -19.10 -1.54
N GLN A 49 -23.65 -20.30 -1.73
CA GLN A 49 -22.29 -20.71 -2.00
C GLN A 49 -21.48 -19.56 -2.61
N SER A 50 -21.03 -18.63 -1.76
CA SER A 50 -20.21 -17.52 -2.19
C SER A 50 -18.84 -18.13 -2.41
N GLN A 51 -18.63 -18.49 -3.67
CA GLN A 51 -17.38 -18.89 -4.29
C GLN A 51 -16.22 -18.36 -3.46
N THR A 52 -15.70 -19.24 -2.59
CA THR A 52 -14.69 -18.87 -1.61
C THR A 52 -13.46 -18.47 -2.42
N ASN A 53 -13.25 -17.16 -2.54
CA ASN A 53 -12.05 -16.56 -3.09
C ASN A 53 -10.91 -16.86 -2.12
N ASN A 54 -10.47 -18.11 -2.19
CA ASN A 54 -9.52 -18.83 -1.34
C ASN A 54 -8.07 -18.35 -1.57
N ALA A 55 -7.89 -17.05 -1.71
CA ALA A 55 -6.59 -16.45 -1.92
C ALA A 55 -6.30 -15.62 -0.67
N THR A 56 -5.28 -16.01 0.09
CA THR A 56 -4.85 -15.39 1.36
C THR A 56 -4.54 -13.89 1.18
N SER A 57 -4.51 -13.07 2.23
CA SER A 57 -3.97 -11.71 2.07
C SER A 57 -2.46 -11.76 1.77
N TYR A 58 -1.92 -10.70 1.16
CA TYR A 58 -0.45 -10.57 1.07
C TYR A 58 0.12 -10.42 2.47
N GLN A 59 1.14 -11.21 2.77
CA GLN A 59 1.90 -11.17 4.01
C GLN A 59 3.26 -10.53 3.76
N TYR A 60 3.66 -9.61 4.62
CA TYR A 60 4.99 -9.02 4.61
C TYR A 60 6.02 -10.07 5.00
N THR A 61 7.11 -10.19 4.24
CA THR A 61 8.16 -11.19 4.46
C THR A 61 9.54 -10.59 4.71
N GLY A 62 9.72 -9.29 4.47
CA GLY A 62 10.97 -8.59 4.75
C GLY A 62 11.10 -7.29 3.97
N SER A 63 12.15 -6.54 4.27
CA SER A 63 12.48 -5.30 3.60
C SER A 63 13.96 -5.25 3.26
N ASP A 64 14.28 -4.55 2.17
CA ASP A 64 15.64 -4.28 1.74
C ASP A 64 15.77 -2.81 1.33
N HIS A 65 17.00 -2.30 1.36
CA HIS A 65 17.30 -1.02 0.71
C HIS A 65 17.20 -1.18 -0.80
N LEU A 66 16.64 -0.17 -1.47
CA LEU A 66 16.60 -0.13 -2.93
C LEU A 66 18.03 0.07 -3.46
N ASP A 67 18.60 -0.97 -4.06
CA ASP A 67 19.88 -0.88 -4.76
C ASP A 67 19.66 -0.29 -6.16
N ILE A 68 20.01 0.99 -6.32
CA ILE A 68 19.87 1.73 -7.58
C ILE A 68 20.74 1.12 -8.68
N THR A 69 21.83 0.43 -8.33
CA THR A 69 22.71 -0.23 -9.32
C THR A 69 22.04 -1.41 -10.02
N GLN A 70 20.97 -1.96 -9.42
CA GLN A 70 20.14 -3.00 -10.01
C GLN A 70 19.03 -2.43 -10.91
N ILE A 71 18.88 -1.11 -11.00
CA ILE A 71 17.87 -0.47 -11.85
C ILE A 71 18.47 -0.23 -13.25
N PHE A 72 17.74 -0.63 -14.28
CA PHE A 72 18.18 -0.48 -15.67
C PHE A 72 17.03 -0.08 -16.60
N TYR A 73 17.38 0.48 -17.75
CA TYR A 73 16.42 0.89 -18.79
C TYR A 73 16.51 -0.06 -19.99
N GLU A 74 15.35 -0.55 -20.45
CA GLU A 74 15.22 -1.45 -21.59
C GLU A 74 13.82 -1.26 -22.21
N ASP A 75 13.69 -1.31 -23.54
CA ASP A 75 12.40 -1.23 -24.26
C ASP A 75 11.46 -0.08 -23.84
N ASN A 76 12.03 1.10 -23.57
CA ASN A 76 11.30 2.29 -23.07
C ASN A 76 10.71 2.17 -21.65
N TYR A 77 11.21 1.21 -20.88
CA TYR A 77 10.79 0.96 -19.51
C TYR A 77 11.98 0.89 -18.56
N VAL A 78 11.73 1.19 -17.28
CA VAL A 78 12.73 1.10 -16.23
C VAL A 78 12.37 -0.08 -15.34
N TYR A 79 13.34 -0.95 -15.12
CA TYR A 79 13.19 -2.18 -14.40
C TYR A 79 14.13 -2.26 -13.21
N LEU A 80 13.72 -2.99 -12.19
CA LEU A 80 14.58 -3.45 -11.11
C LEU A 80 14.97 -4.91 -11.36
N ARG A 81 16.27 -5.18 -11.39
CA ARG A 81 16.80 -6.53 -11.44
C ARG A 81 16.63 -7.21 -10.09
N LEU A 82 16.00 -8.38 -10.07
CA LEU A 82 15.77 -9.18 -8.86
C LEU A 82 16.87 -10.22 -8.60
N ALA A 83 17.69 -10.53 -9.62
CA ALA A 83 18.77 -11.49 -9.55
C ALA A 83 19.87 -11.15 -10.57
N PRO A 84 21.14 -11.51 -10.33
CA PRO A 84 22.24 -11.22 -11.26
C PRO A 84 21.99 -11.75 -12.68
N LYS A 85 22.50 -11.02 -13.68
CA LYS A 85 22.37 -11.42 -15.09
C LYS A 85 23.03 -12.79 -15.32
N GLY A 86 22.34 -13.68 -16.03
CA GLY A 86 22.83 -15.04 -16.31
C GLY A 86 22.52 -16.07 -15.21
N THR A 87 21.83 -15.68 -14.13
CA THR A 87 21.35 -16.63 -13.12
C THR A 87 20.30 -17.55 -13.75
N MET A 88 20.55 -18.86 -13.73
CA MET A 88 19.61 -19.86 -14.22
C MET A 88 18.35 -19.87 -13.33
N ASN A 89 17.17 -19.95 -13.94
CA ASN A 89 15.86 -19.98 -13.25
C ASN A 89 15.60 -18.76 -12.35
N ALA A 90 16.17 -17.60 -12.69
CA ALA A 90 15.95 -16.39 -11.92
C ALA A 90 14.60 -15.74 -12.22
N PRO A 91 13.99 -15.03 -11.24
CA PRO A 91 12.82 -14.22 -11.51
C PRO A 91 13.14 -13.15 -12.57
N GLY A 92 12.16 -12.88 -13.43
CA GLY A 92 12.25 -11.79 -14.40
C GLY A 92 12.44 -10.43 -13.71
N PRO A 93 12.95 -9.43 -14.43
CA PRO A 93 13.07 -8.08 -13.90
C PRO A 93 11.71 -7.49 -13.59
N LEU A 94 11.66 -6.66 -12.55
CA LEU A 94 10.44 -6.07 -12.02
C LEU A 94 10.21 -4.70 -12.63
N PHE A 95 9.02 -4.44 -13.15
CA PHE A 95 8.67 -3.14 -13.71
C PHE A 95 8.58 -2.07 -12.61
N LEU A 96 9.28 -0.95 -12.75
CA LEU A 96 9.18 0.10 -11.74
C LEU A 96 7.90 0.94 -11.88
N PRO A 97 7.24 1.30 -10.77
CA PRO A 97 6.10 2.21 -10.78
C PRO A 97 6.45 3.54 -11.46
N LYS A 98 5.46 4.13 -12.15
CA LYS A 98 5.62 5.38 -12.94
C LYS A 98 6.41 6.47 -12.19
N LYS A 99 6.06 6.74 -10.94
CA LYS A 99 6.74 7.78 -10.14
C LYS A 99 8.22 7.49 -9.95
N MET A 100 8.59 6.24 -9.70
CA MET A 100 9.99 5.84 -9.54
C MET A 100 10.74 5.90 -10.85
N ARG A 101 10.12 5.43 -11.94
CA ARG A 101 10.66 5.56 -13.29
C ARG A 101 10.97 7.03 -13.62
N ASP A 102 10.00 7.91 -13.41
CA ASP A 102 10.14 9.33 -13.74
C ASP A 102 11.27 10.00 -12.91
N LEU A 103 11.45 9.59 -11.64
CA LEU A 103 12.57 10.02 -10.80
C LEU A 103 13.91 9.46 -11.28
N PHE A 104 13.99 8.17 -11.57
CA PHE A 104 15.21 7.52 -12.07
C PHE A 104 15.70 8.17 -13.37
N MET A 105 14.77 8.45 -14.29
CA MET A 105 15.08 9.09 -15.57
C MET A 105 15.56 10.53 -15.42
N LYS A 106 15.11 11.23 -14.37
CA LYS A 106 15.59 12.58 -14.06
C LYS A 106 16.98 12.55 -13.41
N ASN A 107 17.14 11.73 -12.38
CA ASN A 107 18.38 11.55 -11.64
C ASN A 107 18.30 10.26 -10.81
N PRO A 108 19.11 9.21 -11.09
CA PRO A 108 19.09 7.97 -10.32
C PRO A 108 19.27 8.17 -8.81
N ASN A 109 20.03 9.19 -8.39
CA ASN A 109 20.25 9.48 -6.97
C ASN A 109 18.99 9.96 -6.23
N ASP A 110 17.93 10.36 -6.92
CA ASP A 110 16.66 10.76 -6.30
C ASP A 110 15.97 9.55 -5.62
N LEU A 111 16.35 8.33 -6.02
CA LEU A 111 15.92 7.07 -5.40
C LEU A 111 16.80 6.64 -4.21
N LYS A 112 17.83 7.41 -3.84
CA LYS A 112 18.74 7.05 -2.75
C LYS A 112 18.01 7.08 -1.39
N GLY A 113 18.22 6.03 -0.60
CA GLY A 113 17.58 5.86 0.70
C GLY A 113 16.13 5.34 0.63
N TRP A 114 15.64 4.99 -0.55
CA TRP A 114 14.37 4.28 -0.70
C TRP A 114 14.51 2.82 -0.27
N SER A 115 13.37 2.19 0.02
CA SER A 115 13.31 0.79 0.45
C SER A 115 12.23 0.02 -0.30
N ILE A 116 12.37 -1.30 -0.28
CA ILE A 116 11.45 -2.24 -0.91
C ILE A 116 10.96 -3.21 0.16
N HIS A 117 9.65 -3.35 0.31
CA HIS A 117 9.03 -4.39 1.14
C HIS A 117 8.61 -5.56 0.25
N LYS A 118 9.10 -6.75 0.59
CA LYS A 118 8.73 -8.01 -0.04
C LYS A 118 7.47 -8.53 0.64
N CYS A 119 6.47 -8.86 -0.17
CA CYS A 119 5.23 -9.45 0.28
C CYS A 119 4.95 -10.73 -0.52
N THR A 120 4.42 -11.75 0.14
CA THR A 120 4.03 -13.01 -0.49
C THR A 120 2.56 -13.31 -0.27
N ARG A 121 1.93 -13.96 -1.24
CA ARG A 121 0.59 -14.53 -1.11
C ARG A 121 0.59 -15.93 -1.68
N ASN A 122 0.07 -16.90 -0.94
CA ASN A 122 -0.13 -18.26 -1.45
C ASN A 122 -1.53 -18.36 -2.06
N THR A 123 -1.61 -18.88 -3.29
CA THR A 123 -2.89 -19.22 -3.93
C THR A 123 -3.17 -20.70 -3.78
N ASN A 124 -4.43 -21.05 -3.50
CA ASN A 124 -4.80 -22.45 -3.24
C ASN A 124 -4.78 -23.32 -4.51
N TYR A 125 -5.00 -22.75 -5.70
CA TYR A 125 -4.89 -23.49 -6.97
C TYR A 125 -4.59 -22.56 -8.16
N PRO A 126 -3.58 -22.87 -9.01
CA PRO A 126 -2.46 -23.76 -8.71
C PRO A 126 -1.69 -23.25 -7.47
N HIS A 127 -1.05 -24.14 -6.71
CA HIS A 127 -0.25 -23.81 -5.52
C HIS A 127 0.96 -22.94 -5.89
N VAL A 128 0.71 -21.66 -6.12
CA VAL A 128 1.69 -20.69 -6.58
C VAL A 128 1.87 -19.63 -5.51
N GLN A 129 3.13 -19.31 -5.23
CA GLN A 129 3.47 -18.16 -4.42
C GLN A 129 3.56 -16.93 -5.33
N LYS A 130 2.72 -15.94 -5.06
CA LYS A 130 2.80 -14.62 -5.71
C LYS A 130 3.68 -13.71 -4.88
N LEU A 131 4.67 -13.11 -5.54
CA LEU A 131 5.50 -12.06 -4.96
C LEU A 131 4.90 -10.70 -5.32
N ARG A 132 5.03 -9.75 -4.38
CA ARG A 132 4.70 -8.34 -4.56
C ARG A 132 5.77 -7.52 -3.87
N PHE A 133 6.17 -6.43 -4.50
CA PHE A 133 7.16 -5.50 -3.99
C PHE A 133 6.49 -4.14 -3.81
N ASP A 134 6.42 -3.70 -2.56
CA ASP A 134 5.94 -2.36 -2.23
C ASP A 134 7.14 -1.43 -2.06
N PHE A 135 7.13 -0.28 -2.73
CA PHE A 135 8.24 0.68 -2.71
C PHE A 135 7.93 1.85 -1.80
N TYR A 136 8.91 2.23 -0.99
CA TYR A 136 8.81 3.30 -0.01
C TYR A 136 9.92 4.31 -0.21
N ASP A 137 9.58 5.59 -0.11
CA ASP A 137 10.58 6.66 -0.15
C ASP A 137 11.38 6.74 1.17
N LYS A 138 12.34 7.66 1.21
CA LYS A 138 13.15 7.96 2.40
C LYS A 138 12.34 8.33 3.65
N ASN A 139 11.08 8.74 3.49
CA ASN A 139 10.17 9.11 4.58
C ASN A 139 9.20 7.97 4.92
N GLN A 140 9.44 6.75 4.42
CA GLN A 140 8.58 5.58 4.62
C GLN A 140 7.15 5.78 4.07
N GLN A 141 6.97 6.64 3.07
CA GLN A 141 5.71 6.78 2.36
C GLN A 141 5.68 5.82 1.17
N LYS A 142 4.62 5.03 1.05
CA LYS A 142 4.45 4.10 -0.07
C LYS A 142 4.28 4.87 -1.39
N GLN A 143 5.14 4.58 -2.36
CA GLN A 143 5.20 5.26 -3.65
C GLN A 143 4.68 4.41 -4.81
N GLY A 144 4.59 3.10 -4.62
CA GLY A 144 4.07 2.19 -5.63
C GLY A 144 4.18 0.73 -5.22
N THR A 145 3.70 -0.11 -6.12
CA THR A 145 3.69 -1.56 -5.98
C THR A 145 4.05 -2.16 -7.34
N ALA A 146 4.78 -3.26 -7.36
CA ALA A 146 5.00 -4.09 -8.54
C ALA A 146 4.90 -5.58 -8.20
#